data_AF-A0AAU9RY28-F1
#
_entry.id   AF-A0AAU9RY28-F1
#
_cell.length_a   1.000
_cell.length_b   1.000
_cell.length_c   1.000
_cell.angle_alpha   90.00
_cell.angle_beta   90.00
_cell.angle_gamma   90.00
#
_symmetry.space_group_name_H-M   'P 1'
#
loop_
_entity.id
_entity.type
_entity.pdbx_description
1 polymer ?
#
loop_
_entity_poly.entity_id
_entity_poly.type
_entity_poly.pdbx_seq_one_letter_code
_entity_poly.pdbx_strand_id
1 'polypeptide(L)'
;MPLYDCMLLFKPIIRKEGLIDLVARIGKHVYSRNGVLTEIKSFGKVELGYGIKKLDGRHYQVLVEFLKQHRPDCEYLIHTSH
;
A
#
# COMPACT_ATOMS: atom_id res chain seq x y z
N MET A 1 -0.50 21.43 -3.29
CA MET A 1 -1.00 20.06 -3.60
C MET A 1 -1.18 19.30 -2.30
N PRO A 2 -2.28 18.57 -2.12
CA PRO A 2 -2.48 17.74 -0.93
C PRO A 2 -1.44 16.61 -0.86
N LEU A 3 -1.02 16.35 0.37
CA LEU A 3 -0.07 15.31 0.73
C LEU A 3 -0.84 14.11 1.28
N TYR A 4 -0.73 12.97 0.61
CA TYR A 4 -1.42 11.75 0.99
C TYR A 4 -0.45 10.75 1.61
N ASP A 5 -0.86 10.23 2.75
CA ASP A 5 -0.22 9.13 3.45
C ASP A 5 -1.04 7.85 3.21
N CYS A 6 -0.51 6.94 2.39
CA CYS A 6 -1.14 5.66 2.06
C CYS A 6 -0.52 4.53 2.88
N MET A 7 -1.36 3.81 3.63
CA MET A 7 -0.98 2.59 4.34
C MET A 7 -1.45 1.37 3.56
N LEU A 8 -0.52 0.51 3.17
CA LEU A 8 -0.79 -0.74 2.48
C LEU A 8 -0.62 -1.92 3.44
N LEU A 9 -1.68 -2.71 3.58
CA LEU A 9 -1.72 -3.90 4.42
C LEU A 9 -1.67 -5.16 3.57
N PHE A 10 -0.59 -5.91 3.72
CA PHE A 10 -0.32 -7.13 2.96
C PHE A 10 -0.51 -8.38 3.80
N LYS A 11 -0.91 -9.47 3.13
CA LYS A 11 -0.93 -10.79 3.78
C LYS A 11 0.50 -11.22 4.11
N PRO A 12 0.74 -11.89 5.25
CA PRO A 12 2.07 -12.28 5.68
C PRO A 12 2.71 -13.36 4.80
N ILE A 13 1.90 -14.05 3.97
CA ILE A 13 2.35 -15.09 3.03
C ILE A 13 3.00 -14.51 1.76
N ILE A 14 2.85 -13.20 1.51
CA ILE A 14 3.37 -12.58 0.29
C ILE A 14 4.90 -12.50 0.37
N ARG A 15 5.58 -12.96 -0.68
CA ARG A 15 7.04 -12.85 -0.80
C ARG A 15 7.46 -11.39 -0.96
N LYS A 16 8.62 -11.03 -0.39
CA LYS A 16 9.18 -9.68 -0.49
C LYS A 16 9.38 -9.22 -1.93
N GLU A 17 9.73 -10.13 -2.83
CA GLU A 17 9.87 -9.84 -4.28
C GLU A 17 8.56 -9.28 -4.87
N GLY A 18 7.43 -9.95 -4.63
CA GLY A 18 6.14 -9.52 -5.15
C GLY A 18 5.65 -8.21 -4.52
N LEU A 19 6.08 -7.91 -3.30
CA LEU A 19 5.80 -6.64 -2.64
C LEU A 19 6.55 -5.49 -3.32
N ILE A 20 7.85 -5.67 -3.58
CA ILE A 20 8.69 -4.67 -4.26
C ILE A 20 8.15 -4.40 -5.66
N ASP A 21 7.77 -5.44 -6.40
CA ASP A 21 7.17 -5.28 -7.74
C ASP A 21 5.85 -4.50 -7.69
N LEU A 22 5.02 -4.74 -6.68
CA LEU A 22 3.77 -4.00 -6.51
C LEU A 22 4.03 -2.54 -6.18
N VAL A 23 4.94 -2.24 -5.25
CA VAL A 23 5.33 -0.86 -4.92
C VAL A 23 5.93 -0.16 -6.14
N ALA A 24 6.74 -0.86 -6.95
CA ALA A 24 7.29 -0.32 -8.18
C ALA A 24 6.19 0.01 -9.21
N ARG A 25 5.15 -0.83 -9.34
CA ARG A 25 3.98 -0.56 -10.18
C ARG A 25 3.20 0.66 -9.70
N ILE A 26 3.00 0.79 -8.39
CA ILE A 26 2.37 1.97 -7.78
C ILE A 26 3.22 3.21 -8.07
N GLY A 27 4.53 3.15 -7.87
CA GLY A 27 5.46 4.24 -8.16
C GLY A 27 5.38 4.72 -9.62
N LYS A 28 5.41 3.79 -10.58
CA LYS A 28 5.21 4.11 -12.02
C LYS A 28 3.86 4.78 -12.28
N HIS A 29 2.81 4.30 -11.62
CA HIS A 29 1.46 4.84 -11.77
C HIS A 29 1.27 6.22 -11.12
N VAL A 30 2.00 6.50 -10.04
CA VAL A 30 2.06 7.84 -9.43
C VAL A 30 2.81 8.79 -10.35
N TYR A 31 3.98 8.37 -10.84
CA TYR A 31 4.81 9.15 -11.76
C TYR A 31 4.09 9.49 -13.07
N SER A 32 3.38 8.53 -13.67
CA SER A 32 2.64 8.74 -14.93
C SER A 32 1.49 9.75 -14.81
N ARG A 33 1.08 10.09 -13.59
CA ARG A 33 0.00 11.05 -13.28
C ARG A 33 0.54 12.33 -12.66
N ASN A 34 1.80 12.68 -12.93
CA ASN A 34 2.47 13.86 -12.38
C ASN A 34 2.48 13.92 -10.84
N GLY A 35 2.38 12.76 -10.19
CA GLY A 35 2.53 12.63 -8.76
C GLY A 35 3.98 12.43 -8.36
N VAL A 36 4.31 12.85 -7.14
CA VAL A 36 5.64 12.67 -6.56
C VAL A 36 5.53 11.76 -5.35
N LEU A 37 6.32 10.69 -5.33
CA LEU A 37 6.48 9.84 -4.16
C LEU A 37 7.64 10.39 -3.32
N THR A 38 7.37 10.74 -2.06
CA THR A 38 8.37 11.38 -1.19
C THR A 38 9.00 10.40 -0.21
N GLU A 39 8.25 9.40 0.26
CA GLU A 39 8.76 8.45 1.25
C GLU A 39 8.10 7.08 1.10
N ILE A 40 8.92 6.03 1.25
CA ILE A 40 8.50 4.63 1.33
C ILE A 40 9.06 4.06 2.63
N LYS A 41 8.21 3.50 3.48
CA LYS A 41 8.61 2.89 4.76
C LYS A 41 7.98 1.52 4.93
N SER A 42 8.82 0.50 5.09
CA SER A 42 8.42 -0.86 5.44
C SER A 42 8.49 -1.06 6.95
N PHE A 43 7.36 -1.43 7.57
CA PHE A 43 7.29 -1.74 9.01
C PHE A 43 7.43 -3.23 9.31
N GLY A 44 7.48 -4.08 8.29
CA GLY A 44 7.58 -5.52 8.49
C GLY A 44 6.27 -6.12 9.03
N LYS A 45 6.40 -7.24 9.74
CA LYS A 45 5.26 -8.01 10.25
C LYS A 45 4.71 -7.35 11.51
N VAL A 46 3.46 -6.92 11.44
CA VAL A 46 2.72 -6.28 12.54
C VAL A 46 1.55 -7.18 12.94
N GLU A 47 1.37 -7.35 14.24
CA GLU A 47 0.21 -8.04 14.80
C GLU A 47 -0.96 -7.07 14.95
N LEU A 48 -2.14 -7.49 14.51
CA LEU A 48 -3.36 -6.71 14.57
C LEU A 48 -4.09 -6.99 15.87
N GLY A 49 -4.62 -5.94 16.50
CA GLY A 49 -5.47 -6.08 17.70
C GLY A 49 -6.77 -6.84 17.44
N TYR A 50 -7.18 -6.98 16.18
CA TYR A 50 -8.32 -7.79 15.76
C TYR A 50 -8.05 -8.45 14.40
N GLY A 51 -8.68 -9.59 14.16
CA GLY A 51 -8.52 -10.32 12.91
C GLY A 51 -9.30 -9.67 11.76
N ILE A 52 -8.62 -9.23 10.71
CA ILE A 52 -9.27 -8.72 9.49
C ILE A 52 -9.86 -9.91 8.71
N LYS A 53 -11.15 -9.85 8.39
CA LYS A 53 -11.83 -10.87 7.58
C LYS A 53 -11.56 -10.63 6.10
N LYS A 54 -10.91 -11.59 5.44
CA LYS A 54 -10.84 -11.71 3.98
C LYS A 54 -11.53 -13.01 3.54
N LEU A 55 -11.63 -13.22 2.22
CA LEU A 55 -12.20 -14.46 1.65
C LEU A 55 -11.50 -15.72 2.18
N ASP A 56 -10.20 -15.63 2.46
CA ASP A 56 -9.37 -16.75 2.95
C ASP A 56 -9.45 -16.98 4.47
N GLY A 57 -10.26 -16.19 5.19
CA GLY A 57 -10.41 -16.29 6.65
C GLY A 57 -10.04 -15.02 7.40
N ARG A 58 -9.81 -15.14 8.72
CA ARG A 58 -9.40 -14.03 9.59
C ARG A 58 -7.88 -14.01 9.74
N HIS A 59 -7.27 -12.88 9.41
CA HIS A 59 -5.83 -12.67 9.54
C HIS A 59 -5.54 -11.72 10.70
N TYR A 60 -4.69 -12.17 11.63
CA TYR A 60 -4.25 -11.41 12.80
C TYR A 60 -2.84 -10.84 12.64
N GLN A 61 -2.15 -11.19 11.55
CA GLN A 61 -0.81 -10.74 11.24
C GLN A 61 -0.80 -10.21 9.82
N VAL A 62 -0.21 -9.04 9.61
CA VAL A 62 -0.08 -8.40 8.30
C VAL A 62 1.31 -7.78 8.15
N LEU A 63 1.69 -7.53 6.91
CA LEU A 63 2.87 -6.73 6.59
C LEU A 63 2.41 -5.31 6.24
N VAL A 64 3.06 -4.28 6.79
CA VAL A 64 2.66 -2.88 6.59
C VAL A 64 3.72 -2.13 5.80
N GLU A 65 3.29 -1.51 4.71
CA GLU A 65 4.07 -0.56 3.92
C GLU A 65 3.38 0.81 3.95
N PHE A 66 4.17 1.87 4.07
CA PHE A 66 3.69 3.24 4.09
C PHE A 66 4.27 4.00 2.90
N LEU A 67 3.41 4.68 2.16
CA LEU A 67 3.75 5.44 0.98
C LEU A 67 3.24 6.87 1.12
N LYS A 68 4.16 7.82 1.05
CA LYS A 68 3.85 9.25 1.09
C LYS A 68 3.93 9.81 -0.33
N GLN A 69 2.83 10.36 -0.82
CA GLN A 69 2.74 10.89 -2.18
C GLN A 69 2.07 12.26 -2.23
N HIS A 70 2.51 13.09 -3.17
CA HIS A 70 1.86 14.32 -3.56
C HIS A 70 1.18 14.12 -4.91
N ARG A 71 -0.10 14.46 -5.01
CA ARG A 71 -0.82 14.58 -6.28
C ARG A 71 -1.83 15.72 -6.23
N PRO A 72 -2.09 16.40 -7.37
CA PRO A 72 -3.12 17.43 -7.45
C PRO A 72 -4.56 16.87 -7.45
N ASP A 73 -4.81 15.70 -8.07
CA ASP A 73 -6.17 15.23 -8.40
C ASP A 73 -6.48 13.81 -7.85
N CYS A 74 -6.67 13.68 -6.53
CA CYS A 74 -6.86 12.38 -5.87
C CYS A 74 -8.23 12.29 -5.16
N GLU A 75 -9.28 11.92 -5.89
CA GLU A 75 -10.51 11.39 -5.26
C GLU A 75 -10.89 9.96 -5.66
N TYR A 76 -10.41 9.38 -6.77
CA TYR A 76 -11.09 8.19 -7.33
C TYR A 76 -10.25 6.94 -7.63
N LEU A 77 -8.97 6.88 -7.23
CA LEU A 77 -8.06 5.85 -7.77
C LEU A 77 -7.68 4.69 -6.85
N ILE A 78 -8.08 4.70 -5.59
CA ILE A 78 -7.82 3.57 -4.68
C ILE A 78 -8.92 2.50 -4.79
N HIS A 79 -10.02 2.76 -5.51
CA HIS A 79 -11.13 1.82 -5.70
C HIS A 79 -10.87 0.72 -6.76
N THR A 80 -9.76 0.75 -7.50
CA THR A 80 -9.48 -0.22 -8.57
C THR A 80 -8.35 -1.17 -8.21
N SER A 81 -8.65 -2.16 -7.38
CA SER A 81 -7.89 -3.40 -7.26
C SER A 81 -8.87 -4.51 -6.88
N HIS A 82 -9.67 -4.90 -7.86
CA HIS A 82 -10.43 -6.16 -7.88
C HIS A 82 -9.48 -7.30 -8.27
#